data_AF-A0A946WF50-F1
#
_entry.id   AF-A0A946WF50-F1
#
_cell.length_a   1.000
_cell.length_b   1.000
_cell.length_c   1.000
_cell.angle_alpha   90.00
_cell.angle_beta   90.00
_cell.angle_gamma   90.00
#
_symmetry.space_group_name_H-M   'P 1'
#
loop_
_entity.id
_entity.type
_entity.pdbx_description
1 polymer ?
#
loop_
_entity_poly.entity_id
_entity_poly.type
_entity_poly.pdbx_seq_one_letter_code
_entity_poly.pdbx_strand_id
1 'polypeptide(L)'
;MKPIRFHSWNVSPNEASAIQLNLRDKVVIQPLPEEIHLVAGTSVVHDPNTNTIHAALVVLRFPDMKLVERHGLSEEIIFPYVRGILAFREAPPIMKLMKRIQHIPDVVLFHSHGLAHPRRFGLASHLGVLFDVPSIGIADRVLIGFHDDIDPEKGHHAPLMHEGEEVGLALRTKDDVQPVFISVGHKADLLTTMEFILECSTHYRQPEPIRQAHLSAVSQRDGEKIDIDIGGDQSTLF
;
A
#
# COMPACT_ATOMS: atom_id res chain seq x y z
N MET A 1 5.65 13.10 -6.74
CA MET A 1 4.24 13.15 -7.23
C MET A 1 3.43 14.25 -6.51
N LYS A 2 2.33 14.75 -7.10
CA LYS A 2 1.45 15.75 -6.46
C LYS A 2 0.00 15.22 -6.40
N PRO A 3 -0.72 15.42 -5.28
CA PRO A 3 -2.13 15.05 -5.21
C PRO A 3 -2.99 15.97 -6.09
N ILE A 4 -4.07 15.44 -6.65
CA ILE A 4 -5.05 16.17 -7.44
C ILE A 4 -6.36 16.44 -6.69
N ARG A 5 -6.52 15.87 -5.49
CA ARG A 5 -7.60 16.15 -4.54
C ARG A 5 -7.03 16.47 -3.17
N PHE A 6 -7.77 17.26 -2.39
CA PHE A 6 -7.32 17.77 -1.10
C PHE A 6 -8.46 17.76 -0.08
N HIS A 7 -8.10 17.46 1.18
CA HIS A 7 -8.94 17.70 2.35
C HIS A 7 -8.01 17.93 3.56
N SER A 8 -8.57 18.40 4.69
CA SER A 8 -7.81 18.52 5.93
C SER A 8 -7.52 17.14 6.54
N TRP A 9 -6.31 16.98 7.08
CA TRP A 9 -5.92 15.81 7.88
C TRP A 9 -6.03 16.08 9.39
N ASN A 10 -6.07 17.36 9.78
CA ASN A 10 -6.35 17.77 11.16
C ASN A 10 -7.86 17.99 11.28
N VAL A 11 -8.57 16.94 11.68
CA VAL A 11 -10.03 16.88 11.78
C VAL A 11 -10.43 15.97 12.94
N SER A 12 -11.67 16.07 13.39
CA SER A 12 -12.24 15.11 14.35
C SER A 12 -12.48 13.73 13.72
N PRO A 13 -12.62 12.65 14.52
CA PRO A 13 -12.98 11.32 14.02
C PRO A 13 -14.28 11.26 13.20
N ASN A 14 -15.26 12.12 13.54
CA ASN A 14 -16.52 12.20 12.81
C ASN A 14 -16.33 12.84 11.43
N GLU A 15 -15.58 13.94 11.35
CA GLU A 15 -15.21 14.57 10.09
C GLU A 15 -14.35 13.66 9.23
N ALA A 16 -13.40 12.93 9.83
CA ALA A 16 -12.59 11.92 9.16
C ALA A 16 -13.47 10.84 8.50
N SER A 17 -14.48 10.34 9.22
CA SER A 17 -15.44 9.37 8.69
C SER A 17 -16.27 9.95 7.54
N ALA A 18 -16.71 11.21 7.67
CA ALA A 18 -17.43 11.91 6.61
C ALA A 18 -16.57 12.11 5.35
N ILE A 19 -15.28 12.43 5.51
CA ILE A 19 -14.33 12.52 4.39
C ILE A 19 -14.21 11.18 3.66
N GLN A 20 -14.08 10.06 4.38
CA GLN A 20 -14.03 8.73 3.76
C GLN A 20 -15.31 8.44 2.96
N LEU A 21 -16.47 8.71 3.55
CA LEU A 21 -17.77 8.50 2.89
C LEU A 21 -17.96 9.38 1.65
N ASN A 22 -17.44 10.60 1.65
CA ASN A 22 -17.52 11.50 0.49
C ASN A 22 -16.57 11.09 -0.65
N LEU A 23 -15.45 10.45 -0.32
CA LEU A 23 -14.41 10.09 -1.30
C LEU A 23 -14.51 8.65 -1.81
N ARG A 24 -15.20 7.75 -1.12
CA ARG A 24 -15.30 6.32 -1.52
C ARG A 24 -15.82 6.13 -2.95
N ASP A 25 -16.77 6.95 -3.39
CA ASP A 25 -17.37 6.84 -4.73
C ASP A 25 -16.45 7.39 -5.84
N LYS A 26 -15.25 7.85 -5.48
CA LYS A 26 -14.21 8.25 -6.43
C LYS A 26 -13.23 7.13 -6.74
N VAL A 27 -13.31 6.01 -6.03
CA VAL A 27 -12.55 4.80 -6.37
C VAL A 27 -13.03 4.29 -7.72
N VAL A 28 -12.09 4.08 -8.63
CA VAL A 28 -12.34 3.47 -9.94
C VAL A 28 -11.83 2.04 -9.92
N ILE A 29 -12.66 1.10 -10.36
CA ILE A 29 -12.28 -0.31 -10.56
C ILE A 29 -12.06 -0.50 -12.06
N GLN A 30 -10.86 -0.90 -12.44
CA GLN A 30 -10.45 -1.17 -13.82
C GLN A 30 -9.17 -2.01 -13.81
N PRO A 31 -8.82 -2.72 -14.89
CA PRO A 31 -7.54 -3.40 -15.00
C PRO A 31 -6.35 -2.49 -14.71
N LEU A 32 -5.28 -3.07 -14.15
CA LEU A 32 -3.98 -2.40 -14.07
C LEU A 32 -3.45 -2.06 -15.46
N PRO A 33 -2.51 -1.09 -15.59
CA PRO A 33 -1.85 -0.81 -16.85
C PRO A 33 -1.18 -2.06 -17.44
N GLU A 34 -1.24 -2.21 -18.76
CA GLU A 34 -0.61 -3.33 -19.47
C GLU A 34 0.92 -3.32 -19.35
N GLU A 35 1.52 -2.12 -19.32
CA GLU A 35 2.96 -1.92 -19.15
C GLU A 35 3.24 -1.29 -17.78
N ILE A 36 3.96 -2.03 -16.93
CA ILE A 36 4.42 -1.57 -15.62
C ILE A 36 5.96 -1.60 -15.63
N HIS A 37 6.58 -0.46 -15.40
CA HIS A 37 8.03 -0.30 -15.36
C HIS A 37 8.53 -0.03 -13.94
N LEU A 38 7.74 0.71 -13.15
CA LEU A 38 8.08 1.12 -11.80
C LEU A 38 6.93 0.82 -10.84
N VAL A 39 7.25 0.15 -9.74
CA VAL A 39 6.31 -0.12 -8.64
C VAL A 39 6.81 0.52 -7.37
N ALA A 40 5.94 1.24 -6.68
CA ALA A 40 6.24 1.76 -5.36
C ALA A 40 5.66 0.87 -4.26
N GLY A 41 6.38 0.76 -3.15
CA GLY A 41 5.90 0.15 -1.91
C GLY A 41 5.96 1.14 -0.76
N THR A 42 4.95 1.14 0.10
CA THR A 42 4.91 1.99 1.30
C THR A 42 4.65 1.17 2.55
N SER A 43 5.27 1.57 3.65
CA SER A 43 5.04 0.95 4.96
C SER A 43 5.27 1.95 6.08
N VAL A 44 4.64 1.71 7.21
CA VAL A 44 4.82 2.48 8.44
C VAL A 44 5.09 1.57 9.62
N VAL A 45 5.88 2.05 10.57
CA VAL A 45 6.15 1.41 11.85
C VAL A 45 5.85 2.43 12.95
N HIS A 46 5.03 2.04 13.92
CA HIS A 46 4.70 2.86 15.08
C HIS A 46 5.65 2.55 16.23
N ASP A 47 6.27 3.58 16.81
CA ASP A 47 6.96 3.49 18.09
C ASP A 47 6.06 4.07 19.21
N PRO A 48 5.44 3.21 20.04
CA PRO A 48 4.56 3.65 21.12
C PRO A 48 5.31 4.35 22.26
N ASN A 49 6.63 4.13 22.40
CA ASN A 49 7.40 4.74 23.49
C ASN A 49 7.64 6.23 23.25
N THR A 50 7.71 6.63 21.99
CA THR A 50 8.00 8.01 21.55
C THR A 50 6.80 8.67 20.86
N ASN A 51 5.65 7.97 20.76
CA ASN A 51 4.47 8.40 20.00
C ASN A 51 4.81 8.84 18.56
N THR A 52 5.74 8.12 17.93
CA THR A 52 6.29 8.46 16.60
C THR A 52 5.88 7.43 15.56
N ILE A 53 5.59 7.89 14.34
CA ILE A 53 5.43 7.05 13.16
C ILE A 53 6.65 7.19 12.26
N HIS A 54 7.20 6.04 11.86
CA HIS A 54 8.30 5.94 10.91
C HIS A 54 7.75 5.41 9.60
N ALA A 55 7.75 6.24 8.56
CA ALA A 55 7.26 5.86 7.25
C ALA A 55 8.44 5.66 6.29
N ALA A 56 8.28 4.72 5.37
CA ALA A 56 9.18 4.56 4.25
C ALA A 56 8.40 4.33 2.96
N LEU A 57 9.01 4.79 1.86
CA LEU A 57 8.56 4.57 0.50
C LEU A 57 9.77 4.10 -0.31
N VAL A 58 9.61 3.01 -1.05
CA VAL A 58 10.58 2.53 -2.02
C VAL A 58 9.97 2.55 -3.42
N VAL A 59 10.79 2.77 -4.44
CA VAL A 59 10.44 2.57 -5.84
C VAL A 59 11.38 1.51 -6.40
N LEU A 60 10.80 0.47 -6.98
CA LEU A 60 11.51 -0.64 -7.58
C LEU A 60 11.21 -0.69 -9.07
N ARG A 61 12.17 -1.17 -9.85
CA ARG A 61 11.96 -1.55 -11.25
C ARG A 61 11.17 -2.86 -11.34
N PHE A 62 10.26 -2.93 -12.29
CA PHE A 62 9.54 -4.13 -12.64
C PHE A 62 10.09 -4.72 -13.96
N PRO A 63 10.21 -6.04 -14.11
CA PRO A 63 9.86 -7.10 -13.15
C PRO A 63 11.01 -7.50 -12.20
N ASP A 64 12.23 -6.98 -12.37
CA ASP A 64 13.42 -7.48 -11.65
C ASP A 64 13.55 -7.01 -10.19
N MET A 65 12.63 -6.18 -9.72
CA MET A 65 12.51 -5.65 -8.36
C MET A 65 13.76 -4.93 -7.84
N LYS A 66 14.58 -4.39 -8.74
CA LYS A 66 15.77 -3.63 -8.33
C LYS A 66 15.38 -2.27 -7.78
N LEU A 67 16.01 -1.88 -6.67
CA LEU A 67 15.80 -0.59 -6.04
C LEU A 67 16.21 0.55 -6.99
N VAL A 68 15.32 1.53 -7.15
CA VAL A 68 15.57 2.78 -7.89
C VAL A 68 15.78 3.93 -6.91
N GLU A 69 14.82 4.12 -6.00
CA GLU A 69 14.92 5.14 -4.95
C GLU A 69 14.18 4.68 -3.69
N ARG A 70 14.58 5.25 -2.56
CA ARG A 70 13.98 5.01 -1.25
C ARG A 70 14.09 6.25 -0.40
N HIS A 71 13.02 6.54 0.33
CA HIS A 71 12.98 7.64 1.28
C HIS A 71 12.34 7.22 2.61
N GLY A 72 12.86 7.79 3.69
CA GLY A 72 12.36 7.65 5.05
C GLY A 72 11.92 8.98 5.65
N LEU A 73 10.98 8.91 6.59
CA LEU A 73 10.74 10.01 7.51
C LEU A 73 10.14 9.52 8.84
N SER A 74 10.38 10.28 9.90
CA SER A 74 9.80 10.07 11.22
C SER A 74 8.98 11.30 11.61
N GLU A 75 7.76 11.10 12.11
CA GLU A 75 6.89 12.20 12.57
C GLU A 75 6.13 11.83 13.84
N GLU A 76 5.82 12.83 14.67
CA GLU A 76 4.95 12.64 15.82
C GLU A 76 3.52 12.34 15.36
N ILE A 77 2.85 11.43 16.06
CA ILE A 77 1.45 11.12 15.81
C ILE A 77 0.55 12.09 16.55
N ILE A 78 -0.21 12.86 15.78
CA ILE A 78 -1.15 13.87 16.29
C ILE A 78 -2.62 13.43 16.25
N PHE A 79 -2.95 12.34 15.54
CA PHE A 79 -4.32 11.86 15.38
C PHE A 79 -4.58 10.61 16.26
N PRO A 80 -5.72 10.52 16.97
CA PRO A 80 -5.99 9.42 17.91
C PRO A 80 -6.15 8.06 17.22
N TYR A 81 -5.87 6.97 17.94
CA TYR A 81 -6.14 5.62 17.44
C TYR A 81 -7.64 5.34 17.43
N VAL A 82 -8.23 5.30 16.24
CA VAL A 82 -9.62 4.93 16.04
C VAL A 82 -9.70 3.92 14.90
N ARG A 83 -10.27 2.75 15.19
CA ARG A 83 -10.42 1.67 14.20
C ARG A 83 -11.24 2.17 13.02
N GLY A 84 -10.79 1.87 11.81
CA GLY A 84 -11.46 2.27 10.56
C GLY A 84 -11.17 3.71 10.09
N ILE A 85 -10.35 4.48 10.79
CA ILE A 85 -9.84 5.78 10.29
C ILE A 85 -8.32 5.90 10.50
N LEU A 86 -7.62 4.75 10.53
CA LEU A 86 -6.16 4.68 10.70
C LEU A 86 -5.40 5.46 9.62
N ALA A 87 -5.99 5.60 8.43
CA ALA A 87 -5.44 6.42 7.35
C ALA A 87 -5.12 7.86 7.80
N PHE A 88 -5.86 8.45 8.74
CA PHE A 88 -5.58 9.80 9.23
C PHE A 88 -4.32 9.90 10.12
N ARG A 89 -3.82 8.77 10.61
CA ARG A 89 -2.51 8.68 11.29
C ARG A 89 -1.37 8.43 10.32
N GLU A 90 -1.59 7.56 9.33
CA GLU A 90 -0.52 6.99 8.51
C GLU A 90 -0.34 7.66 7.15
N ALA A 91 -1.42 8.22 6.59
CA ALA A 91 -1.37 8.85 5.27
C ALA A 91 -0.50 10.12 5.24
N PRO A 92 -0.57 11.07 6.21
CA PRO A 92 0.22 12.30 6.14
C PRO A 92 1.74 12.11 5.91
N PRO A 93 2.45 11.22 6.65
CA PRO A 93 3.86 10.97 6.39
C PRO A 93 4.07 10.29 5.02
N ILE A 94 3.23 9.32 4.64
CA ILE A 94 3.34 8.67 3.32
C ILE A 94 3.17 9.70 2.18
N MET A 95 2.22 10.62 2.30
CA MET A 95 2.01 11.70 1.32
C MET A 95 3.22 12.61 1.18
N LYS A 96 3.95 12.87 2.27
CA LYS A 96 5.19 13.66 2.23
C LYS A 96 6.28 12.90 1.47
N LEU A 97 6.39 11.58 1.65
CA LEU A 97 7.31 10.74 0.87
C LEU A 97 6.93 10.67 -0.61
N MET A 98 5.64 10.49 -0.93
CA MET A 98 5.14 10.50 -2.32
C MET A 98 5.40 11.84 -3.03
N LYS A 99 5.59 12.94 -2.29
CA LYS A 99 5.99 14.24 -2.87
C LYS A 99 7.49 14.35 -3.15
N ARG A 100 8.33 13.56 -2.48
CA ARG A 100 9.80 13.60 -2.60
C ARG A 100 10.35 12.74 -3.74
N ILE A 101 9.67 11.65 -4.08
CA ILE A 101 10.07 10.75 -5.16
C ILE A 101 10.26 11.47 -6.49
N GLN A 102 11.35 11.12 -7.19
CA GLN A 102 11.69 11.62 -8.52
C GLN A 102 11.17 10.68 -9.61
N HIS A 103 11.13 9.39 -9.33
CA HIS A 103 10.73 8.36 -10.28
C HIS A 103 9.25 8.02 -10.06
N ILE A 104 8.41 8.31 -11.05
CA ILE A 104 6.96 8.14 -10.92
C ILE A 104 6.60 6.66 -11.13
N PRO A 105 6.03 5.97 -10.12
CA PRO A 105 5.59 4.59 -10.26
C PRO A 105 4.29 4.50 -11.08
N ASP A 106 4.14 3.40 -11.80
CA ASP A 106 2.91 3.04 -12.51
C ASP A 106 1.85 2.49 -11.54
N VAL A 107 2.30 1.80 -10.48
CA VAL A 107 1.44 1.21 -9.43
C VAL A 107 2.05 1.44 -8.05
N VAL A 108 1.21 1.77 -7.05
CA VAL A 108 1.63 1.96 -5.65
C VAL A 108 0.98 0.93 -4.74
N LEU A 109 1.82 0.13 -4.07
CA LEU A 109 1.42 -0.83 -3.06
C LEU A 109 1.49 -0.17 -1.67
N PHE A 110 0.39 -0.25 -0.93
CA PHE A 110 0.31 0.23 0.44
C PHE A 110 0.24 -0.95 1.41
N HIS A 111 1.07 -0.95 2.45
CA HIS A 111 0.97 -1.92 3.55
C HIS A 111 -0.25 -1.62 4.44
N SER A 112 -1.44 -1.77 3.87
CA SER A 112 -2.73 -1.39 4.44
C SER A 112 -3.87 -1.97 3.58
N HIS A 113 -5.11 -1.55 3.85
CA HIS A 113 -6.30 -1.97 3.10
C HIS A 113 -6.75 -0.91 2.09
N GLY A 114 -7.42 -1.36 1.02
CA GLY A 114 -8.21 -0.55 0.09
C GLY A 114 -9.71 -0.75 0.32
N LEU A 115 -10.40 -1.42 -0.60
CA LEU A 115 -11.84 -1.74 -0.49
C LEU A 115 -12.16 -2.70 0.67
N ALA A 116 -11.21 -3.51 1.13
CA ALA A 116 -11.33 -4.38 2.32
C ALA A 116 -11.32 -3.56 3.64
N HIS A 117 -12.27 -2.66 3.76
CA HIS A 117 -12.42 -1.70 4.85
C HIS A 117 -13.92 -1.48 5.16
N PRO A 118 -14.31 -1.20 6.43
CA PRO A 118 -15.72 -1.02 6.81
C PRO A 118 -16.50 0.00 5.97
N ARG A 119 -15.81 1.00 5.40
CA ARG A 119 -16.40 2.03 4.54
C ARG A 119 -16.02 1.89 3.05
N ARG A 120 -15.46 0.75 2.65
CA ARG A 120 -14.88 0.51 1.32
C ARG A 120 -13.84 1.57 0.91
N PHE A 121 -13.10 2.09 1.90
CA PHE A 121 -12.19 3.22 1.70
C PHE A 121 -11.05 3.24 2.73
N GLY A 122 -10.18 2.25 2.65
CA GLY A 122 -8.94 2.18 3.42
C GLY A 122 -7.85 3.11 2.88
N LEU A 123 -6.66 3.07 3.48
CA LEU A 123 -5.54 3.95 3.13
C LEU A 123 -5.13 3.84 1.66
N ALA A 124 -5.12 2.63 1.08
CA ALA A 124 -4.74 2.42 -0.31
C ALA A 124 -5.72 3.11 -1.28
N SER A 125 -7.03 3.02 -1.01
CA SER A 125 -8.06 3.74 -1.77
C SER A 125 -7.98 5.24 -1.55
N HIS A 126 -7.73 5.63 -0.30
CA HIS A 126 -7.63 7.04 0.07
C HIS A 126 -6.52 7.73 -0.69
N LEU A 127 -5.28 7.23 -0.60
CA LEU A 127 -4.15 7.82 -1.29
C LEU A 127 -4.21 7.62 -2.81
N GLY A 128 -4.75 6.48 -3.28
CA GLY A 128 -5.02 6.24 -4.69
C GLY A 128 -5.89 7.33 -5.31
N VAL A 129 -7.03 7.65 -4.67
CA VAL A 129 -7.95 8.71 -5.13
C VAL A 129 -7.32 10.11 -5.05
N LEU A 130 -6.54 10.40 -3.99
CA LEU A 130 -5.93 11.72 -3.84
C LEU A 130 -4.85 11.99 -4.88
N PHE A 131 -4.03 10.99 -5.21
CA PHE A 131 -2.94 11.10 -6.19
C PHE A 131 -3.33 10.67 -7.60
N ASP A 132 -4.52 10.09 -7.75
CA ASP A 132 -5.05 9.53 -8.99
C ASP A 132 -4.16 8.49 -9.67
N VAL A 133 -3.52 7.67 -8.84
CA VAL A 133 -2.59 6.61 -9.24
C VAL A 133 -3.20 5.22 -9.00
N PRO A 134 -2.92 4.22 -9.86
CA PRO A 134 -3.20 2.82 -9.54
C PRO A 134 -2.65 2.44 -8.18
N SER A 135 -3.52 1.96 -7.29
CA SER A 135 -3.15 1.61 -5.93
C SER A 135 -3.78 0.32 -5.46
N ILE A 136 -3.03 -0.42 -4.64
CA ILE A 136 -3.43 -1.71 -4.08
C ILE A 136 -3.08 -1.72 -2.60
N GLY A 137 -3.99 -2.22 -1.77
CA GLY A 137 -3.73 -2.51 -0.37
C GLY A 137 -3.26 -3.95 -0.20
N ILE A 138 -2.10 -4.14 0.45
CA ILE A 138 -1.54 -5.44 0.84
C ILE A 138 -1.49 -5.47 2.37
N ALA A 139 -2.23 -6.38 2.98
CA ALA A 139 -2.31 -6.49 4.43
C ALA A 139 -1.87 -7.85 4.97
N ASP A 140 -1.36 -7.84 6.19
CA ASP A 140 -0.95 -9.04 6.92
C ASP A 140 -2.13 -9.84 7.48
N ARG A 141 -3.26 -9.18 7.72
CA ARG A 141 -4.42 -9.70 8.46
C ARG A 141 -5.72 -9.22 7.83
N VAL A 142 -6.80 -9.95 8.07
CA VAL A 142 -8.16 -9.51 7.73
C VAL A 142 -8.60 -8.39 8.67
N LEU A 143 -9.03 -7.25 8.11
CA LEU A 143 -9.67 -6.18 8.88
C LEU A 143 -11.19 -6.40 9.01
N ILE A 144 -11.82 -6.84 7.91
CA ILE A 144 -13.24 -7.15 7.78
C ILE A 144 -13.45 -8.33 6.85
N GLY A 145 -14.55 -9.05 7.04
CA GLY A 145 -14.94 -10.17 6.19
C GLY A 145 -14.32 -11.49 6.59
N PHE A 146 -14.46 -12.47 5.72
CA PHE A 146 -13.93 -13.83 5.86
C PHE A 146 -13.60 -14.39 4.47
N HIS A 147 -12.79 -15.44 4.44
CA HIS A 147 -12.48 -16.20 3.23
C HIS A 147 -12.55 -17.69 3.58
N ASP A 148 -12.80 -18.53 2.58
CA ASP A 148 -12.69 -19.98 2.73
C ASP A 148 -11.23 -20.42 2.81
N ASP A 149 -11.00 -21.68 3.18
CA ASP A 149 -9.65 -22.24 3.18
C ASP A 149 -9.02 -22.18 1.79
N ILE A 150 -7.71 -21.97 1.76
CA ILE A 150 -6.92 -21.85 0.54
C ILE A 150 -5.89 -22.98 0.56
N ASP A 151 -5.67 -23.61 -0.59
CA ASP A 151 -4.62 -24.61 -0.74
C ASP A 151 -3.22 -24.05 -0.41
N PRO A 152 -2.26 -24.91 -0.02
CA PRO A 152 -0.97 -24.47 0.47
C PRO A 152 -0.06 -23.88 -0.61
N GLU A 153 -0.26 -24.20 -1.90
CA GLU A 153 0.66 -23.81 -2.97
C GLU A 153 0.48 -22.35 -3.40
N LYS A 154 1.60 -21.68 -3.70
CA LYS A 154 1.65 -20.32 -4.23
C LYS A 154 0.73 -20.18 -5.45
N GLY A 155 -0.04 -19.09 -5.47
CA GLY A 155 -1.02 -18.78 -6.52
C GLY A 155 -2.46 -19.13 -6.14
N HIS A 156 -2.67 -20.07 -5.22
CA HIS A 156 -4.01 -20.34 -4.71
C HIS A 156 -4.55 -19.15 -3.92
N HIS A 157 -5.85 -18.93 -4.05
CA HIS A 157 -6.53 -17.77 -3.47
C HIS A 157 -8.01 -18.07 -3.21
N ALA A 158 -8.61 -17.26 -2.35
CA ALA A 158 -10.04 -17.26 -2.11
C ALA A 158 -10.57 -15.81 -2.03
N PRO A 159 -11.82 -15.56 -2.46
CA PRO A 159 -12.50 -14.29 -2.25
C PRO A 159 -12.54 -13.90 -0.77
N LEU A 160 -12.20 -12.65 -0.48
CA LEU A 160 -12.45 -12.04 0.83
C LEU A 160 -13.83 -11.39 0.81
N MET A 161 -14.79 -12.04 1.46
CA MET A 161 -16.20 -11.68 1.45
C MET A 161 -16.59 -10.87 2.68
N HIS A 162 -17.31 -9.77 2.49
CA HIS A 162 -17.90 -8.99 3.58
C HIS A 162 -19.26 -8.45 3.17
N GLU A 163 -20.29 -8.70 3.98
CA GLU A 163 -21.67 -8.25 3.73
C GLU A 163 -22.22 -8.68 2.36
N GLY A 164 -21.81 -9.85 1.88
CA GLY A 164 -22.22 -10.39 0.57
C GLY A 164 -21.46 -9.84 -0.63
N GLU A 165 -20.48 -8.95 -0.41
CA GLU A 165 -19.62 -8.39 -1.46
C GLU A 165 -18.20 -8.95 -1.36
N GLU A 166 -17.55 -9.15 -2.51
CA GLU A 166 -16.12 -9.40 -2.58
C GLU A 166 -15.36 -8.09 -2.40
N VAL A 167 -14.57 -7.99 -1.34
CA VAL A 167 -13.82 -6.76 -0.99
C VAL A 167 -12.31 -6.89 -1.22
N GLY A 168 -11.85 -8.07 -1.61
CA GLY A 168 -10.45 -8.40 -1.80
C GLY A 168 -10.24 -9.89 -2.05
N LEU A 169 -8.98 -10.33 -2.01
CA LEU A 169 -8.59 -11.74 -2.07
C LEU A 169 -7.66 -12.06 -0.89
N ALA A 170 -7.80 -13.26 -0.35
CA ALA A 170 -6.74 -13.90 0.39
C ALA A 170 -5.88 -14.67 -0.61
N LEU A 171 -4.59 -14.34 -0.71
CA LEU A 171 -3.68 -14.83 -1.75
C LEU A 171 -2.46 -15.52 -1.14
N ARG A 172 -2.20 -16.77 -1.56
CA ARG A 172 -0.99 -17.51 -1.22
C ARG A 172 0.18 -17.03 -2.07
N THR A 173 1.02 -16.17 -1.52
CA THR A 173 2.23 -15.67 -2.19
C THR A 173 3.46 -16.55 -1.99
N LYS A 174 3.39 -17.49 -1.05
CA LYS A 174 4.45 -18.44 -0.71
C LYS A 174 3.84 -19.75 -0.20
N ASP A 175 4.39 -20.87 -0.66
CA ASP A 175 3.97 -22.22 -0.27
C ASP A 175 3.95 -22.40 1.25
N ASP A 176 2.91 -23.04 1.77
CA ASP A 176 2.74 -23.43 3.17
C ASP A 176 2.81 -22.26 4.18
N VAL A 177 2.65 -21.02 3.72
CA VAL A 177 2.69 -19.81 4.56
C VAL A 177 1.35 -19.10 4.51
N GLN A 178 0.97 -18.48 5.63
CA GLN A 178 -0.25 -17.66 5.75
C GLN A 178 -0.40 -16.69 4.56
N PRO A 179 -1.60 -16.57 3.96
CA PRO A 179 -1.81 -15.72 2.79
C PRO A 179 -1.59 -14.25 3.15
N VAL A 180 -1.37 -13.42 2.13
CA VAL A 180 -1.55 -11.96 2.23
C VAL A 180 -2.98 -11.61 1.81
N PHE A 181 -3.48 -10.47 2.28
CA PHE A 181 -4.81 -9.99 1.92
C PHE A 181 -4.67 -8.80 0.98
N ILE A 182 -5.09 -8.99 -0.26
CA ILE A 182 -5.02 -7.97 -1.31
C ILE A 182 -6.40 -7.33 -1.48
N SER A 183 -6.43 -6.01 -1.68
CA SER A 183 -7.68 -5.29 -1.96
C SER A 183 -7.42 -4.12 -2.88
N VAL A 184 -8.35 -3.87 -3.80
CA VAL A 184 -8.29 -2.73 -4.73
C VAL A 184 -8.21 -1.44 -3.93
N GLY A 185 -7.26 -0.58 -4.29
CA GLY A 185 -7.20 0.80 -3.80
C GLY A 185 -7.97 1.73 -4.75
N HIS A 186 -7.39 1.99 -5.93
CA HIS A 186 -7.91 2.86 -6.98
C HIS A 186 -7.30 2.46 -8.32
N LYS A 187 -8.04 2.57 -9.42
CA LYS A 187 -7.61 2.18 -10.79
C LYS A 187 -6.94 0.80 -10.85
N ALA A 188 -7.53 -0.17 -10.17
CA ALA A 188 -7.09 -1.56 -10.14
C ALA A 188 -8.31 -2.49 -10.06
N ASP A 189 -8.17 -3.73 -10.50
CA ASP A 189 -9.14 -4.80 -10.32
C ASP A 189 -8.47 -5.99 -9.61
N LEU A 190 -9.25 -6.96 -9.15
CA LEU A 190 -8.68 -8.08 -8.39
C LEU A 190 -7.91 -9.07 -9.28
N LEU A 191 -8.34 -9.24 -10.53
CA LEU A 191 -7.76 -10.22 -11.46
C LEU A 191 -6.32 -9.84 -11.82
N THR A 192 -6.12 -8.65 -12.40
CA THR A 192 -4.78 -8.17 -12.79
C THR A 192 -3.92 -7.86 -11.56
N THR A 193 -4.52 -7.44 -10.45
CA THR A 193 -3.80 -7.27 -9.18
C THR A 193 -3.22 -8.59 -8.70
N MET A 194 -3.96 -9.70 -8.75
CA MET A 194 -3.47 -10.98 -8.28
C MET A 194 -2.24 -11.44 -9.06
N GLU A 195 -2.31 -11.41 -10.39
CA GLU A 195 -1.20 -11.76 -11.29
C GLU A 195 0.03 -10.88 -11.00
N PHE A 196 -0.17 -9.57 -10.96
CA PHE A 196 0.87 -8.59 -10.66
C PHE A 196 1.54 -8.82 -9.30
N ILE A 197 0.75 -9.14 -8.26
CA ILE A 197 1.29 -9.39 -6.92
C ILE A 197 2.09 -10.69 -6.86
N LEU A 198 1.68 -11.74 -7.59
CA LEU A 198 2.46 -12.97 -7.67
C LEU A 198 3.83 -12.77 -8.35
N GLU A 199 3.90 -11.89 -9.34
CA GLU A 199 5.16 -11.47 -9.98
C GLU A 199 6.02 -10.61 -9.05
N CYS A 200 5.40 -9.77 -8.22
CA CYS A 200 6.09 -9.03 -7.16
C CYS A 200 6.56 -9.94 -6.00
N SER A 201 6.03 -11.16 -5.87
CA SER A 201 6.35 -12.09 -4.79
C SER A 201 7.51 -13.02 -5.17
N THR A 202 8.70 -12.73 -4.63
CA THR A 202 9.92 -13.51 -4.86
C THR A 202 10.02 -14.70 -3.88
N HIS A 203 10.86 -14.61 -2.85
CA HIS A 203 11.17 -15.69 -1.90
C HIS A 203 10.41 -15.58 -0.56
N TYR A 204 9.69 -14.47 -0.38
CA TYR A 204 9.06 -14.09 0.89
C TYR A 204 7.54 -14.06 0.77
N ARG A 205 6.87 -14.17 1.94
CA ARG A 205 5.41 -13.98 2.03
C ARG A 205 4.97 -12.61 1.55
N GLN A 206 5.68 -11.56 1.98
CA GLN A 206 5.35 -10.20 1.54
C GLN A 206 5.91 -9.93 0.14
N PRO A 207 5.14 -9.34 -0.79
CA PRO A 207 5.65 -8.87 -2.07
C PRO A 207 6.83 -7.92 -1.88
N GLU A 208 7.78 -7.97 -2.80
CA GLU A 208 9.08 -7.30 -2.66
C GLU A 208 8.97 -5.79 -2.38
N PRO A 209 8.08 -5.01 -3.04
CA PRO A 209 7.91 -3.59 -2.72
C PRO A 209 7.45 -3.34 -1.27
N ILE A 210 6.50 -4.13 -0.77
CA ILE A 210 6.01 -4.02 0.61
C ILE A 210 7.08 -4.46 1.61
N ARG A 211 7.78 -5.54 1.31
CA ARG A 211 8.88 -6.06 2.15
C ARG A 211 10.00 -5.03 2.30
N GLN A 212 10.46 -4.47 1.18
CA GLN A 212 11.51 -3.44 1.16
C GLN A 212 11.06 -2.17 1.88
N ALA A 213 9.82 -1.73 1.68
CA ALA A 213 9.27 -0.58 2.40
C ALA A 213 9.21 -0.84 3.92
N HIS A 214 8.78 -2.03 4.34
CA HIS A 214 8.72 -2.38 5.77
C HIS A 214 10.11 -2.41 6.42
N LEU A 215 11.09 -3.08 5.80
CA LEU A 215 12.47 -3.10 6.30
C LEU A 215 13.05 -1.68 6.39
N SER A 216 12.74 -0.84 5.41
CA SER A 216 13.18 0.55 5.38
C SER A 216 12.54 1.38 6.49
N ALA A 217 11.25 1.18 6.80
CA ALA A 217 10.59 1.83 7.91
C ALA A 217 11.17 1.39 9.27
N VAL A 218 11.59 0.12 9.39
CA VAL A 218 12.31 -0.39 10.56
C VAL A 218 13.69 0.29 10.69
N SER A 219 14.49 0.32 9.62
CA SER A 219 15.78 1.03 9.59
C SER A 219 15.63 2.52 9.93
N GLN A 220 14.58 3.18 9.45
CA GLN A 220 14.27 4.58 9.77
C GLN A 220 13.94 4.78 11.27
N ARG A 221 13.23 3.84 11.89
CA ARG A 221 12.99 3.83 13.35
C ARG A 221 14.30 3.67 14.11
N ASP A 222 15.18 2.81 13.63
CA ASP A 222 16.44 2.47 14.28
C ASP A 222 17.54 3.56 14.05
N GLY A 223 17.20 4.65 13.35
CA GLY A 223 18.06 5.82 13.16
C GLY A 223 19.06 5.68 12.01
N GLU A 224 18.88 4.68 11.14
CA GLU A 224 19.76 4.48 9.99
C GLU A 224 19.48 5.49 8.88
N LYS A 225 20.52 5.81 8.09
CA LYS A 225 20.35 6.64 6.89
C LYS A 225 19.80 5.78 5.75
N ILE A 226 18.50 5.91 5.47
CA ILE A 226 17.84 5.08 4.44
C ILE A 226 17.61 5.78 3.10
N ASP A 227 17.71 7.11 3.06
CA ASP A 227 17.49 7.90 1.83
C ASP A 227 18.54 7.53 0.78
N ILE A 228 18.07 6.98 -0.34
CA ILE A 228 18.87 6.54 -1.48
C ILE A 228 18.13 6.95 -2.75
N ASP A 229 18.85 7.55 -3.68
CA ASP A 229 18.42 7.70 -5.07
C ASP A 229 19.56 7.15 -5.93
N ILE A 230 19.31 6.01 -6.58
CA ILE A 230 20.32 5.33 -7.41
C ILE A 230 20.34 5.96 -8.81
N GLY A 231 19.34 6.78 -9.16
CA GLY A 231 19.14 7.30 -10.51
C GLY A 231 18.72 6.18 -11.48
N GLY A 232 17.70 6.43 -12.30
CA GLY A 232 17.25 5.49 -13.32
C GLY A 232 18.20 5.25 -14.50
N ASP A 233 19.50 5.56 -14.38
CA ASP A 233 20.43 5.50 -15.51
C ASP A 233 21.18 4.15 -15.56
N GLN A 234 20.59 3.22 -16.31
CA GLN A 234 21.36 2.55 -17.37
C GLN A 234 20.55 2.66 -18.67
N SER A 235 20.63 3.82 -19.31
CA SER A 235 20.75 3.80 -20.76
C SER A 235 22.01 2.98 -21.10
N THR A 236 21.88 2.02 -22.03
CA THR A 236 22.86 1.01 -22.48
C THR A 236 22.94 -0.31 -21.69
N LEU A 237 22.17 -1.30 -22.12
CA LEU A 237 22.64 -2.65 -22.53
C LEU A 237 21.44 -3.43 -23.12
N PHE A 238 21.28 -3.26 -24.44
CA PHE A 238 20.41 -3.96 -25.39
C PHE A 238 18.91 -3.65 -25.38
#